data_AF-A0A7V0Z4C8-F1
#
_entry.id   AF-A0A7V0Z4C8-F1
#
_cell.length_a   1.000
_cell.length_b   1.000
_cell.length_c   1.000
_cell.angle_alpha   90.00
_cell.angle_beta   90.00
_cell.angle_gamma   90.00
#
_symmetry.space_group_name_H-M   'P 1'
#
loop_
_entity.id
_entity.type
_entity.pdbx_description
1 polymer ?
#
loop_
_entity_poly.entity_id
_entity_poly.type
_entity_poly.pdbx_seq_one_letter_code
_entity_poly.pdbx_strand_id
1 'polypeptide(L)'
;MNKPGKDFITTLYALIKATFVYDFNNDVVVNLMNKFMNQLKTLFQICNQIEIMRYRDYIFFNKIRMRFEIEGYASLQFIEENLKRLGIKSIILLPSLKTQEILKFAALFKLNREGFIQKFNQIGFGSINVEFYTAEEETIPEFLKDGEQIKKTYFKALKVTKNLIQTLWNRQPVDTKSFRRVIYTLIDSLSQDEFGLTALTAIKNFDEYTYNHSLNVGILSLAVGQRLDLERKNLVKLGTAGLLHDIGKVAISKDLVDKNRPLTEEEWEIMKKHSIFGVSEIIKTRGLDDIAFASLLAAYQHHWNYDGTGYPEKMDPKIKPNLFARIIRICDAYDAMTTSRPYQILPYLPAAAIRVLWAHIGSYFDQLLTKVFIQILGIYPVSSCVELNNGEIAIVLRQNPAHIDKPIIKIVMNSKKEKMNGPIIDLSLEKNVNILKAIYPQKYDINPAEHLITI
;
A
#
# COMPACT_ATOMS: atom_id res chain seq x y z
N MET A 1 -13.97 -17.48 0.13
CA MET A 1 -12.99 -17.84 1.18
C MET A 1 -12.66 -16.70 2.16
N ASN A 2 -12.62 -15.41 1.77
CA ASN A 2 -12.26 -14.32 2.70
C ASN A 2 -13.22 -14.17 3.91
N LYS A 3 -14.55 -14.10 3.69
CA LYS A 3 -15.52 -14.05 4.80
C LYS A 3 -15.49 -15.31 5.69
N PRO A 4 -15.55 -16.55 5.15
CA PRO A 4 -15.43 -17.77 5.95
C PRO A 4 -14.13 -17.88 6.76
N GLY A 5 -13.00 -17.43 6.19
CA GLY A 5 -11.72 -17.38 6.89
C GLY A 5 -11.70 -16.37 8.05
N LYS A 6 -12.37 -15.21 7.89
CA LYS A 6 -12.47 -14.18 8.94
C LYS A 6 -13.24 -14.71 10.14
N ASP A 7 -14.39 -15.31 9.85
CA ASP A 7 -15.25 -15.91 10.85
C ASP A 7 -14.48 -17.01 11.60
N PHE A 8 -13.67 -17.79 10.88
CA PHE A 8 -12.92 -18.92 11.42
C PHE A 8 -11.80 -18.46 12.37
N ILE A 9 -11.02 -17.47 11.95
CA ILE A 9 -9.99 -16.87 12.80
C ILE A 9 -10.62 -16.21 14.04
N THR A 10 -11.80 -15.61 13.90
CA THR A 10 -12.52 -14.99 15.03
C THR A 10 -13.05 -16.03 16.03
N THR A 11 -13.60 -17.14 15.55
CA THR A 11 -14.07 -18.22 16.43
C THR A 11 -12.90 -18.98 17.07
N LEU A 12 -11.79 -19.19 16.34
CA LEU A 12 -10.56 -19.75 16.90
C LEU A 12 -9.97 -18.85 18.00
N TYR A 13 -9.88 -17.55 17.75
CA TYR A 13 -9.47 -16.55 18.73
C TYR A 13 -10.29 -16.65 20.02
N ALA A 14 -11.62 -16.63 19.89
CA ALA A 14 -12.52 -16.69 21.03
C ALA A 14 -12.36 -17.99 21.81
N LEU A 15 -12.23 -19.13 21.10
CA LEU A 15 -12.03 -20.44 21.70
C LEU A 15 -10.72 -20.49 22.50
N ILE A 16 -9.61 -20.06 21.90
CA ILE A 16 -8.30 -20.03 22.58
C ILE A 16 -8.38 -19.16 23.84
N LYS A 17 -8.90 -17.94 23.72
CA LYS A 17 -9.08 -17.03 24.86
C LYS A 17 -9.92 -17.64 25.98
N ALA A 18 -11.02 -18.32 25.64
CA ALA A 18 -11.88 -18.95 26.62
C ALA A 18 -11.15 -20.05 27.40
N THR A 19 -10.34 -20.87 26.73
CA THR A 19 -9.53 -21.92 27.40
C THR A 19 -8.45 -21.36 28.34
N PHE A 20 -8.12 -20.07 28.27
CA PHE A 20 -7.16 -19.47 29.20
C PHE A 20 -7.76 -19.13 30.56
N VAL A 21 -9.09 -18.96 30.58
CA VAL A 21 -9.86 -18.41 31.71
C VAL A 21 -10.76 -19.47 32.34
N TYR A 22 -11.36 -20.35 31.55
CA TYR A 22 -12.37 -21.30 31.99
C TYR A 22 -11.96 -22.76 31.75
N ASP A 23 -12.49 -23.66 32.58
CA ASP A 23 -12.36 -25.10 32.40
C ASP A 23 -13.11 -25.60 31.15
N PHE A 24 -12.71 -26.76 30.62
CA PHE A 24 -13.28 -27.32 29.40
C PHE A 24 -14.77 -27.66 29.49
N ASN A 25 -15.30 -27.85 30.70
CA ASN A 25 -16.71 -28.14 30.95
C ASN A 25 -17.55 -26.86 31.13
N ASN A 26 -16.94 -25.67 31.09
CA ASN A 26 -17.67 -24.42 31.22
C ASN A 26 -18.53 -24.13 29.97
N ASP A 27 -19.77 -23.70 30.19
CA ASP A 27 -20.74 -23.44 29.11
C ASP A 27 -20.22 -22.48 28.04
N VAL A 28 -19.41 -21.47 28.40
CA VAL A 28 -18.83 -20.53 27.43
C VAL A 28 -17.88 -21.26 26.48
N VAL A 29 -17.02 -22.13 27.02
CA VAL A 29 -16.06 -22.91 26.23
C VAL A 29 -16.81 -23.90 25.34
N VAL A 30 -17.78 -24.62 25.90
CA VAL A 30 -18.61 -25.59 25.16
C VAL A 30 -19.37 -24.91 24.01
N ASN A 31 -19.95 -23.74 24.23
CA ASN A 31 -20.68 -23.01 23.20
C ASN A 31 -19.76 -22.51 22.06
N LEU A 32 -18.60 -21.93 22.40
CA LEU A 32 -17.63 -21.47 21.40
C LEU A 32 -17.06 -22.63 20.58
N MET A 33 -16.79 -23.75 21.24
CA MET A 33 -16.34 -24.99 20.63
C MET A 33 -17.39 -25.55 19.68
N ASN A 34 -18.67 -25.62 20.08
CA ASN A 34 -19.75 -26.06 19.19
C ASN A 34 -19.89 -25.16 17.96
N LYS A 35 -19.79 -23.83 18.15
CA LYS A 35 -19.78 -22.86 17.06
C LYS A 35 -18.60 -23.09 16.11
N PHE A 36 -17.40 -23.29 16.65
CA PHE A 36 -16.20 -23.57 15.88
C PHE A 36 -16.31 -24.88 15.08
N MET A 37 -16.79 -25.96 15.72
CA MET A 37 -16.98 -27.26 15.07
C MET A 37 -18.03 -27.23 13.96
N ASN A 38 -19.14 -26.51 14.16
CA ASN A 38 -20.14 -26.33 13.11
C ASN A 38 -19.58 -25.56 11.91
N GLN A 39 -18.79 -24.53 12.17
CA GLN A 39 -18.12 -23.79 11.11
C GLN A 39 -17.11 -24.65 10.35
N LEU A 40 -16.32 -25.47 11.05
CA LEU A 40 -15.41 -26.44 10.45
C LEU A 40 -16.14 -27.42 9.52
N LYS A 41 -17.29 -27.97 9.96
CA LYS A 41 -18.10 -28.86 9.13
C LYS A 41 -18.50 -28.20 7.80
N THR A 42 -18.94 -26.95 7.83
CA THR A 42 -19.26 -26.20 6.61
C THR A 42 -18.02 -25.97 5.74
N LEU A 43 -16.87 -25.66 6.33
CA LEU A 43 -15.62 -25.45 5.58
C LEU A 43 -15.10 -26.74 4.95
N PHE A 44 -15.22 -27.88 5.62
CA PHE A 44 -14.80 -29.18 5.08
C PHE A 44 -15.72 -29.73 3.99
N GLN A 45 -16.92 -29.17 3.78
CA GLN A 45 -17.72 -29.47 2.58
C GLN A 45 -17.07 -28.94 1.29
N ILE A 46 -16.17 -27.96 1.42
CA ILE A 46 -15.55 -27.27 0.27
C ILE A 46 -14.01 -27.31 0.30
N CYS A 47 -13.40 -27.84 1.36
CA CYS A 47 -11.95 -27.94 1.52
C CYS A 47 -11.57 -29.33 2.06
N ASN A 48 -10.54 -29.96 1.50
CA ASN A 48 -10.03 -31.25 2.01
C ASN A 48 -9.23 -31.11 3.31
N GLN A 49 -8.73 -29.91 3.57
CA GLN A 49 -8.04 -29.53 4.81
C GLN A 49 -8.24 -28.03 5.06
N ILE A 50 -8.00 -27.60 6.29
CA ILE A 50 -8.01 -26.17 6.66
C ILE A 50 -6.65 -25.81 7.22
N GLU A 51 -5.95 -24.94 6.50
CA GLU A 51 -4.62 -24.48 6.84
C GLU A 51 -4.68 -23.01 7.30
N ILE A 52 -4.12 -22.75 8.47
CA ILE A 52 -3.77 -21.42 8.95
C ILE A 52 -2.26 -21.30 8.86
N MET A 53 -1.76 -20.48 7.95
CA MET A 53 -0.33 -20.23 7.83
C MET A 53 -0.01 -18.83 8.33
N ARG A 54 1.00 -18.73 9.20
CA ARG A 54 1.66 -17.46 9.52
C ARG A 54 2.88 -17.32 8.63
N TYR A 55 2.93 -16.24 7.88
CA TYR A 55 4.14 -15.79 7.20
C TYR A 55 4.34 -14.31 7.48
N ARG A 56 5.43 -13.97 8.18
CA ARG A 56 5.65 -12.66 8.81
C ARG A 56 4.45 -12.26 9.69
N ASP A 57 3.96 -11.01 9.67
CA ASP A 57 2.78 -10.65 10.46
C ASP A 57 1.44 -10.88 9.68
N TYR A 58 1.46 -11.74 8.66
CA TYR A 58 0.25 -12.11 7.91
C TYR A 58 -0.24 -13.50 8.25
N ILE A 59 -1.56 -13.61 8.36
CA ILE A 59 -2.27 -14.88 8.44
C ILE A 59 -2.91 -15.19 7.10
N PHE A 60 -2.65 -16.39 6.61
CA PHE A 60 -3.27 -16.98 5.44
C PHE A 60 -4.22 -18.08 5.90
N PHE A 61 -5.41 -18.10 5.32
CA PHE A 61 -6.39 -19.17 5.47
C PHE A 61 -6.50 -19.90 4.13
N ASN A 62 -6.12 -21.18 4.08
CA ASN A 62 -6.05 -21.96 2.83
C ASN A 62 -5.39 -21.18 1.68
N LYS A 63 -4.18 -20.68 1.93
CA LYS A 63 -3.36 -19.89 0.99
C LYS A 63 -3.93 -18.51 0.61
N ILE A 64 -5.06 -18.10 1.19
CA ILE A 64 -5.65 -16.79 0.96
C ILE A 64 -5.33 -15.88 2.14
N ARG A 65 -4.71 -14.74 1.86
CA ARG A 65 -4.38 -13.76 2.90
C ARG A 65 -5.65 -13.19 3.53
N MET A 66 -5.68 -13.21 4.86
CA MET A 66 -6.76 -12.62 5.64
C MET A 66 -6.61 -11.09 5.73
N ARG A 67 -7.69 -10.37 5.41
CA ARG A 67 -7.77 -8.89 5.53
C ARG A 67 -8.95 -8.52 6.41
N PHE A 68 -8.73 -8.12 7.65
CA PHE A 68 -9.79 -7.76 8.59
C PHE A 68 -10.17 -6.28 8.50
N GLU A 69 -11.46 -6.00 8.72
CA GLU A 69 -11.95 -4.65 9.04
C GLU A 69 -11.63 -4.32 10.51
N ILE A 70 -11.78 -3.04 10.89
CA ILE A 70 -11.40 -2.53 12.23
C ILE A 70 -11.98 -3.40 13.36
N GLU A 71 -13.22 -3.87 13.21
CA GLU A 71 -13.95 -4.63 14.22
C GLU A 71 -13.39 -6.04 14.50
N GLY A 72 -12.61 -6.63 13.59
CA GLY A 72 -12.00 -7.95 13.78
C GLY A 72 -10.47 -7.94 13.77
N TYR A 73 -9.85 -6.77 13.82
CA TYR A 73 -8.39 -6.66 13.85
C TYR A 73 -7.78 -7.33 15.10
N ALA A 74 -8.46 -7.24 16.25
CA ALA A 74 -7.99 -7.83 17.51
C ALA A 74 -7.87 -9.36 17.46
N SER A 75 -8.78 -10.06 16.77
CA SER A 75 -8.72 -11.53 16.66
C SER A 75 -7.59 -11.96 15.73
N LEU A 76 -7.41 -11.27 14.60
CA LEU A 76 -6.29 -11.50 13.69
C LEU A 76 -4.94 -11.28 14.39
N GLN A 77 -4.79 -10.13 15.06
CA GLN A 77 -3.57 -9.76 15.77
C GLN A 77 -3.23 -10.79 16.86
N PHE A 78 -4.22 -11.22 17.64
CA PHE A 78 -4.00 -12.23 18.67
C PHE A 78 -3.49 -13.55 18.09
N ILE A 79 -4.10 -14.04 17.01
CA ILE A 79 -3.65 -15.30 16.39
C ILE A 79 -2.22 -15.15 15.85
N GLU A 80 -1.93 -14.06 15.15
CA GLU A 80 -0.58 -13.77 14.64
C GLU A 80 0.47 -13.76 15.75
N GLU A 81 0.25 -12.98 16.80
CA GLU A 81 1.19 -12.85 17.92
C GLU A 81 1.46 -14.19 18.60
N ASN A 82 0.44 -15.04 18.73
CA ASN A 82 0.60 -16.36 19.32
C ASN A 82 1.35 -17.33 18.38
N LEU A 83 1.04 -17.36 17.08
CA LEU A 83 1.79 -18.20 16.14
C LEU A 83 3.26 -17.77 16.07
N LYS A 84 3.53 -16.46 16.09
CA LYS A 84 4.88 -15.89 16.19
C LYS A 84 5.61 -16.35 17.45
N ARG A 85 5.00 -16.13 18.61
CA ARG A 85 5.57 -16.45 19.92
C ARG A 85 5.86 -17.95 20.08
N LEU A 86 5.05 -18.80 19.46
CA LEU A 86 5.21 -20.26 19.48
C LEU A 86 6.11 -20.79 18.36
N GLY A 87 6.55 -19.94 17.43
CA GLY A 87 7.37 -20.34 16.28
C GLY A 87 6.62 -21.22 15.28
N ILE A 88 5.28 -21.11 15.22
CA ILE A 88 4.42 -21.90 14.34
C ILE A 88 4.35 -21.24 12.96
N LYS A 89 4.70 -22.01 11.93
CA LYS A 89 4.60 -21.67 10.50
C LYS A 89 3.19 -21.94 9.98
N SER A 90 2.65 -23.13 10.24
CA SER A 90 1.31 -23.49 9.80
C SER A 90 0.61 -24.41 10.80
N ILE A 91 -0.72 -24.31 10.86
CA ILE A 91 -1.62 -25.23 11.56
C ILE A 91 -2.56 -25.80 10.51
N ILE A 92 -2.56 -27.11 10.35
CA ILE A 92 -3.39 -27.82 9.38
C ILE A 92 -4.39 -28.68 10.16
N LEU A 93 -5.67 -28.46 9.90
CA LEU A 93 -6.78 -29.21 10.47
C LEU A 93 -7.36 -30.17 9.42
N LEU A 94 -7.54 -31.42 9.81
CA LEU A 94 -8.09 -32.49 8.97
C LEU A 94 -9.57 -32.75 9.29
N PRO A 95 -10.37 -33.27 8.33
CA PRO A 95 -11.80 -33.53 8.53
C PRO A 95 -12.14 -34.46 9.69
N SER A 96 -11.20 -35.30 10.14
CA SER A 96 -11.34 -36.20 11.29
C SER A 96 -11.27 -35.51 12.66
N LEU A 97 -11.09 -34.18 12.69
CA LEU A 97 -10.88 -33.42 13.92
C LEU A 97 -12.01 -33.59 14.92
N LYS A 98 -11.65 -34.00 16.14
CA LYS A 98 -12.59 -34.20 17.24
C LYS A 98 -12.65 -32.98 18.16
N THR A 99 -13.81 -32.79 18.77
CA THR A 99 -14.10 -31.74 19.75
C THR A 99 -13.09 -31.67 20.91
N GLN A 100 -12.73 -32.81 21.49
CA GLN A 100 -11.75 -32.86 22.58
C GLN A 100 -10.32 -32.54 22.12
N GLU A 101 -10.02 -32.79 20.84
CA GLU A 101 -8.72 -32.56 20.25
C GLU A 101 -8.49 -31.05 20.06
N ILE A 102 -9.46 -30.31 19.52
CA ILE A 102 -9.33 -28.86 19.38
C ILE A 102 -9.26 -28.12 20.74
N LEU A 103 -9.98 -28.58 21.77
CA LEU A 103 -9.92 -27.97 23.11
C LEU A 103 -8.53 -28.11 23.73
N LYS A 104 -7.98 -29.33 23.71
CA LYS A 104 -6.62 -29.59 24.20
C LYS A 104 -5.60 -28.74 23.44
N PHE A 105 -5.74 -28.65 22.12
CA PHE A 105 -4.87 -27.84 21.27
C PHE A 105 -4.95 -26.34 21.59
N ALA A 106 -6.17 -25.80 21.70
CA ALA A 106 -6.39 -24.39 22.01
C ALA A 106 -5.78 -23.99 23.37
N ALA A 107 -5.86 -24.88 24.37
CA ALA A 107 -5.26 -24.64 25.68
C ALA A 107 -3.72 -24.55 25.66
N LEU A 108 -3.05 -25.21 24.70
CA LEU A 108 -1.59 -25.15 24.57
C LEU A 108 -1.09 -23.74 24.28
N PHE A 109 -1.92 -22.88 23.68
CA PHE A 109 -1.53 -21.50 23.36
C PHE A 109 -1.20 -20.66 24.60
N LYS A 110 -1.56 -21.09 25.82
CA LYS A 110 -1.15 -20.41 27.06
C LYS A 110 0.34 -20.61 27.40
N LEU A 111 0.96 -21.65 26.84
CA LEU A 111 2.33 -22.05 27.13
C LEU A 111 3.35 -21.24 26.30
N ASN A 112 4.61 -21.23 26.72
CA ASN A 112 5.72 -20.77 25.88
C ASN A 112 6.05 -21.79 24.77
N ARG A 113 6.96 -21.44 23.85
CA ARG A 113 7.32 -22.31 22.70
C ARG A 113 7.75 -23.71 23.13
N GLU A 114 8.67 -23.82 24.08
CA GLU A 114 9.19 -25.10 24.56
C GLU A 114 8.09 -25.97 25.18
N GLY A 115 7.28 -25.37 26.08
CA GLY A 115 6.16 -26.05 26.72
C GLY A 115 5.08 -26.47 25.72
N PHE A 116 4.81 -25.63 24.70
CA PHE A 116 3.89 -25.96 23.61
C PHE A 116 4.39 -27.18 22.85
N ILE A 117 5.64 -27.16 22.36
CA ILE A 117 6.22 -28.26 21.56
C ILE A 117 6.24 -29.55 22.38
N GLN A 118 6.69 -29.50 23.63
CA GLN A 118 6.75 -30.66 24.50
C GLN A 118 5.35 -31.26 24.73
N LYS A 119 4.35 -30.43 25.07
CA LYS A 119 2.98 -30.90 25.29
C LYS A 119 2.28 -31.35 24.02
N PHE A 120 2.55 -30.69 22.90
CA PHE A 120 2.01 -31.07 21.60
C PHE A 120 2.46 -32.49 21.21
N ASN A 121 3.74 -32.77 21.37
CA ASN A 121 4.33 -34.08 21.10
C ASN A 121 3.87 -35.15 22.11
N GLN A 122 3.69 -34.80 23.39
CA GLN A 122 3.20 -35.72 24.42
C GLN A 122 1.74 -36.14 24.22
N ILE A 123 0.87 -35.20 23.83
CA ILE A 123 -0.56 -35.47 23.68
C ILE A 123 -0.84 -36.30 22.41
N GLY A 124 -0.12 -36.02 21.32
CA GLY A 124 -0.31 -36.69 20.03
C GLY A 124 -1.65 -36.31 19.38
N PHE A 125 -1.60 -35.34 18.47
CA PHE A 125 -2.78 -34.91 17.70
C PHE A 125 -2.86 -35.71 16.39
N GLY A 126 -4.00 -36.34 16.12
CA GLY A 126 -4.22 -37.16 14.91
C GLY A 126 -4.84 -36.39 13.76
N SER A 127 -5.47 -35.25 14.03
CA SER A 127 -6.19 -34.42 13.05
C SER A 127 -5.71 -32.97 13.04
N ILE A 128 -4.66 -32.65 13.81
CA ILE A 128 -4.02 -31.32 13.84
C ILE A 128 -2.54 -31.51 13.59
N ASN A 129 -2.05 -30.97 12.48
CA ASN A 129 -0.63 -30.89 12.20
C ASN A 129 -0.14 -29.47 12.43
N VAL A 130 1.06 -29.33 12.96
CA VAL A 130 1.70 -28.04 13.19
C VAL A 130 3.09 -28.08 12.59
N GLU A 131 3.36 -27.15 11.68
CA GLU A 131 4.71 -26.93 11.16
C GLU A 131 5.35 -25.80 11.95
N PHE A 132 6.59 -25.98 12.38
CA PHE A 132 7.39 -24.96 13.06
C PHE A 132 8.47 -24.42 12.12
N TYR A 133 8.89 -23.19 12.35
CA TYR A 133 10.11 -22.66 11.73
C TYR A 133 11.34 -23.41 12.27
N THR A 134 12.20 -23.91 11.38
CA THR A 134 13.52 -24.45 11.72
C THR A 134 14.55 -23.32 11.76
N ALA A 135 15.65 -23.51 12.50
CA ALA A 135 16.70 -22.48 12.67
C ALA A 135 17.39 -22.06 11.34
N GLU A 136 17.19 -22.81 10.25
CA GLU A 136 17.77 -22.57 8.93
C GLU A 136 16.73 -22.14 7.87
N GLU A 137 15.42 -22.21 8.16
CA GLU A 137 14.34 -21.66 7.32
C GLU A 137 13.94 -20.23 7.77
N GLU A 138 14.91 -19.32 7.84
CA GLU A 138 14.65 -17.88 7.91
C GLU A 138 15.82 -17.09 7.30
N THR A 139 16.03 -17.21 5.98
CA THR A 139 16.79 -16.16 5.27
C THR A 139 15.97 -15.60 4.11
N ILE A 140 15.07 -14.75 4.52
CA ILE A 140 14.59 -13.65 3.70
C ILE A 140 15.70 -12.56 3.76
N PRO A 141 16.22 -12.08 2.62
CA PRO A 141 17.19 -10.97 2.59
C PRO A 141 16.77 -9.77 3.45
N GLU A 142 17.73 -9.13 4.13
CA GLU A 142 17.54 -8.01 5.07
C GLU A 142 16.58 -6.92 4.56
N PHE A 143 16.58 -6.65 3.24
CA PHE A 143 15.77 -5.61 2.58
C PHE A 143 14.26 -5.87 2.51
N LEU A 144 13.80 -7.08 2.87
CA LEU A 144 12.38 -7.47 2.87
C LEU A 144 11.74 -7.37 4.27
N LYS A 145 12.53 -7.11 5.33
CA LYS A 145 12.02 -6.88 6.69
C LYS A 145 11.24 -5.55 6.82
N ASP A 146 11.42 -4.61 5.89
CA ASP A 146 10.84 -3.26 5.95
C ASP A 146 9.42 -3.13 5.36
N GLY A 147 8.97 -4.02 4.47
CA GLY A 147 7.72 -3.86 3.72
C GLY A 147 6.43 -3.76 4.57
N GLU A 148 6.37 -4.49 5.69
CA GLU A 148 5.21 -4.45 6.60
C GLU A 148 5.17 -3.17 7.45
N GLN A 149 6.34 -2.70 7.89
CA GLN A 149 6.46 -1.44 8.61
C GLN A 149 6.16 -0.25 7.70
N ILE A 150 6.62 -0.29 6.45
CA ILE A 150 6.30 0.71 5.41
C ILE A 150 4.79 0.70 5.14
N LYS A 151 4.16 -0.48 5.06
CA LYS A 151 2.71 -0.60 4.89
C LYS A 151 1.94 0.01 6.07
N LYS A 152 2.30 -0.34 7.31
CA LYS A 152 1.72 0.26 8.52
C LYS A 152 1.89 1.79 8.51
N THR A 153 3.07 2.27 8.10
CA THR A 153 3.37 3.71 7.98
C THR A 153 2.49 4.39 6.95
N TYR A 154 2.35 3.83 5.74
CA TYR A 154 1.49 4.36 4.68
C TYR A 154 0.03 4.45 5.13
N PHE A 155 -0.54 3.37 5.68
CA PHE A 155 -1.95 3.38 6.11
C PHE A 155 -2.19 4.31 7.31
N LYS A 156 -1.22 4.44 8.22
CA LYS A 156 -1.26 5.44 9.29
C LYS A 156 -1.24 6.85 8.71
N ALA A 157 -0.40 7.11 7.72
CA ALA A 157 -0.34 8.40 7.03
C ALA A 157 -1.62 8.71 6.27
N LEU A 158 -2.22 7.71 5.61
CA LEU A 158 -3.51 7.84 4.94
C LEU A 158 -4.62 8.21 5.93
N LYS A 159 -4.69 7.53 7.08
CA LYS A 159 -5.68 7.84 8.12
C LYS A 159 -5.53 9.28 8.64
N VAL A 160 -4.31 9.73 8.88
CA VAL A 160 -4.05 11.11 9.34
C VAL A 160 -4.36 12.13 8.24
N THR A 161 -4.02 11.84 6.98
CA THR A 161 -4.32 12.69 5.83
C THR A 161 -5.83 12.82 5.62
N LYS A 162 -6.57 11.71 5.71
CA LYS A 162 -8.03 11.70 5.67
C LYS A 162 -8.64 12.55 6.77
N ASN A 163 -8.22 12.34 8.02
CA ASN A 163 -8.71 13.13 9.15
C ASN A 163 -8.41 14.62 8.95
N LEU A 164 -7.20 14.98 8.49
CA LEU A 164 -6.82 16.35 8.20
C LEU A 164 -7.76 16.99 7.17
N ILE A 165 -7.93 16.36 6.01
CA ILE A 165 -8.76 16.89 4.92
C ILE A 165 -10.22 17.01 5.37
N GLN A 166 -10.73 16.03 6.14
CA GLN A 166 -12.08 16.10 6.71
C GLN A 166 -12.24 17.23 7.74
N THR A 167 -11.26 17.42 8.63
CA THR A 167 -11.24 18.54 9.58
C THR A 167 -11.22 19.89 8.84
N LEU A 168 -10.45 19.99 7.75
CA LEU A 168 -10.42 21.16 6.89
C LEU A 168 -11.76 21.39 6.17
N TRP A 169 -12.39 20.34 5.62
CA TRP A 169 -13.75 20.41 5.05
C TRP A 169 -14.77 20.94 6.06
N ASN A 170 -14.68 20.47 7.30
CA ASN A 170 -15.58 20.87 8.38
C ASN A 170 -15.19 22.21 9.04
N ARG A 171 -14.14 22.89 8.55
CA ARG A 171 -13.61 24.15 9.10
C ARG A 171 -13.26 24.10 10.58
N GLN A 172 -12.79 22.94 11.03
CA GLN A 172 -12.40 22.71 12.41
C GLN A 172 -10.89 22.99 12.62
N PRO A 173 -10.45 23.27 13.86
CA PRO A 173 -9.03 23.41 14.17
C PRO A 173 -8.25 22.13 13.85
N VAL A 174 -7.10 22.28 13.19
CA VAL A 174 -6.26 21.16 12.75
C VAL A 174 -5.21 20.82 13.80
N ASP A 175 -5.02 19.51 14.06
CA ASP A 175 -3.87 19.02 14.83
C ASP A 175 -2.60 18.95 13.95
N THR A 176 -1.91 20.08 13.88
CA THR A 176 -0.69 20.22 13.08
C THR A 176 0.49 19.42 13.65
N LYS A 177 0.46 19.06 14.94
CA LYS A 177 1.52 18.23 15.56
C LYS A 177 1.45 16.79 15.07
N SER A 178 0.26 16.19 15.09
CA SER A 178 0.07 14.83 14.57
C SER A 178 0.38 14.75 13.08
N PHE A 179 0.00 15.78 12.33
CA PHE A 179 0.34 15.88 10.92
C PHE A 179 1.86 15.94 10.67
N ARG A 180 2.58 16.88 11.32
CA ARG A 180 4.05 16.97 11.21
C ARG A 180 4.73 15.64 11.57
N ARG A 181 4.26 14.95 12.62
CA ARG A 181 4.80 13.64 13.04
C ARG A 181 4.65 12.58 11.93
N VAL A 182 3.54 12.58 11.20
CA VAL A 182 3.35 11.69 10.06
C VAL A 182 4.34 12.00 8.94
N ILE A 183 4.53 13.29 8.60
CA ILE A 183 5.53 13.67 7.59
C ILE A 183 6.93 13.21 7.98
N TYR A 184 7.32 13.40 9.25
CA TYR A 184 8.60 12.89 9.74
C TYR A 184 8.72 11.38 9.60
N THR A 185 7.64 10.65 9.91
CA THR A 185 7.63 9.18 9.77
C THR A 185 7.78 8.76 8.31
N LEU A 186 7.13 9.48 7.37
CA LEU A 186 7.27 9.22 5.94
C LEU A 186 8.70 9.50 5.44
N ILE A 187 9.32 10.60 5.90
CA ILE A 187 10.72 10.92 5.58
C ILE A 187 11.66 9.84 6.11
N ASP A 188 11.47 9.41 7.37
CA ASP A 188 12.27 8.34 7.96
C ASP A 188 12.09 7.03 7.18
N SER A 189 10.86 6.69 6.81
CA SER A 189 10.58 5.50 5.99
C SER A 189 11.20 5.56 4.59
N LEU A 190 11.19 6.72 3.91
CA LEU A 190 11.87 6.90 2.62
C LEU A 190 13.40 6.83 2.74
N SER A 191 13.94 7.23 3.89
CA SER A 191 15.38 7.14 4.16
C SER A 191 15.83 5.69 4.40
N GLN A 192 14.94 4.85 4.95
CA GLN A 192 15.21 3.42 5.14
C GLN A 192 14.99 2.63 3.84
N ASP A 193 13.87 2.88 3.15
CA ASP A 193 13.52 2.19 1.91
C ASP A 193 12.72 3.10 0.95
N GLU A 194 13.46 3.76 0.06
CA GLU A 194 12.90 4.62 -0.99
C GLU A 194 11.94 3.85 -1.92
N PHE A 195 12.21 2.57 -2.19
CA PHE A 195 11.42 1.76 -3.13
C PHE A 195 10.13 1.24 -2.51
N GLY A 196 10.18 0.80 -1.25
CA GLY A 196 9.01 0.24 -0.59
C GLY A 196 7.89 1.26 -0.44
N LEU A 197 8.19 2.50 -0.03
CA LEU A 197 7.14 3.51 0.16
C LEU A 197 6.59 4.03 -1.17
N THR A 198 7.43 4.20 -2.19
CA THR A 198 6.97 4.59 -3.54
C THR A 198 6.20 3.45 -4.23
N ALA A 199 6.50 2.18 -3.94
CA ALA A 199 5.71 1.05 -4.40
C ALA A 199 4.28 1.05 -3.82
N LEU A 200 4.11 1.53 -2.58
CA LEU A 200 2.78 1.61 -1.97
C LEU A 200 1.88 2.66 -2.62
N THR A 201 2.44 3.70 -3.24
CA THR A 201 1.62 4.67 -3.99
C THR A 201 0.98 4.03 -5.22
N ALA A 202 1.50 2.90 -5.70
CA ALA A 202 0.91 2.11 -6.78
C ALA A 202 -0.24 1.18 -6.32
N ILE A 203 -0.38 0.93 -5.01
CA ILE A 203 -1.43 0.07 -4.45
C ILE A 203 -2.71 0.89 -4.25
N LYS A 204 -3.66 0.73 -5.18
CA LYS A 204 -4.87 1.55 -5.26
C LYS A 204 -6.02 0.94 -4.47
N ASN A 205 -6.55 1.66 -3.48
CA ASN A 205 -7.86 1.40 -2.90
C ASN A 205 -8.90 2.30 -3.58
N PHE A 206 -9.91 1.69 -4.20
CA PHE A 206 -10.90 2.37 -5.03
C PHE A 206 -11.86 3.29 -4.25
N ASP A 207 -12.05 3.06 -2.95
CA ASP A 207 -13.08 3.75 -2.16
C ASP A 207 -12.66 5.14 -1.62
N GLU A 208 -11.36 5.49 -1.70
CA GLU A 208 -10.79 6.68 -1.04
C GLU A 208 -9.83 7.49 -1.95
N TYR A 209 -10.19 7.63 -3.24
CA TYR A 209 -9.27 8.13 -4.28
C TYR A 209 -8.62 9.49 -3.96
N THR A 210 -9.38 10.48 -3.45
CA THR A 210 -8.86 11.84 -3.22
C THR A 210 -7.80 11.89 -2.12
N TYR A 211 -7.98 11.10 -1.06
CA TYR A 211 -7.02 11.05 0.05
C TYR A 211 -5.77 10.27 -0.34
N ASN A 212 -5.93 9.18 -1.10
CA ASN A 212 -4.81 8.43 -1.67
C ASN A 212 -3.99 9.31 -2.61
N HIS A 213 -4.65 10.06 -3.51
CA HIS A 213 -3.99 10.96 -4.45
C HIS A 213 -3.12 12.00 -3.72
N SER A 214 -3.71 12.70 -2.74
CA SER A 214 -2.99 13.71 -1.96
C SER A 214 -1.78 13.10 -1.22
N LEU A 215 -1.95 11.92 -0.64
CA LEU A 215 -0.85 11.19 0.03
C LEU A 215 0.24 10.75 -0.95
N ASN A 216 -0.14 10.17 -2.09
CA ASN A 216 0.79 9.71 -3.12
C ASN A 216 1.63 10.86 -3.65
N VAL A 217 1.00 11.99 -3.98
CA VAL A 217 1.70 13.20 -4.43
C VAL A 217 2.68 13.69 -3.36
N GLY A 218 2.28 13.67 -2.08
CA GLY A 218 3.16 13.98 -0.96
C GLY A 218 4.37 13.04 -0.85
N ILE A 219 4.17 11.73 -0.91
CA ILE A 219 5.22 10.70 -0.84
C ILE A 219 6.20 10.83 -2.02
N LEU A 220 5.67 10.94 -3.24
CA LEU A 220 6.49 11.09 -4.44
C LEU A 220 7.29 12.40 -4.40
N SER A 221 6.70 13.48 -3.91
CA SER A 221 7.39 14.76 -3.74
C SER A 221 8.53 14.67 -2.72
N LEU A 222 8.30 13.97 -1.59
CA LEU A 222 9.33 13.71 -0.60
C LEU A 222 10.50 12.91 -1.17
N ALA A 223 10.23 11.87 -1.96
CA ALA A 223 11.27 11.08 -2.61
C ALA A 223 12.14 11.94 -3.54
N VAL A 224 11.52 12.79 -4.37
CA VAL A 224 12.26 13.75 -5.20
C VAL A 224 13.07 14.72 -4.34
N GLY A 225 12.47 15.29 -3.29
CA GLY A 225 13.17 16.21 -2.39
C GLY A 225 14.38 15.57 -1.69
N GLN A 226 14.26 14.32 -1.28
CA GLN A 226 15.35 13.58 -0.63
C GLN A 226 16.49 13.31 -1.61
N ARG A 227 16.17 12.98 -2.87
CA ARG A 227 17.17 12.80 -3.93
C ARG A 227 17.89 14.09 -4.33
N LEU A 228 17.25 15.24 -4.09
CA LEU A 228 17.84 16.57 -4.23
C LEU A 228 18.61 17.02 -2.98
N ASP A 229 18.77 16.14 -1.99
CA ASP A 229 19.45 16.40 -0.71
C ASP A 229 18.88 17.62 0.04
N LEU A 230 17.56 17.81 -0.04
CA LEU A 230 16.90 18.87 0.70
C LEU A 230 16.99 18.58 2.21
N GLU A 231 17.37 19.61 2.98
CA GLU A 231 17.34 19.52 4.43
C GLU A 231 15.96 19.07 4.95
N ARG A 232 15.98 18.32 6.06
CA ARG A 232 14.77 17.75 6.68
C ARG A 232 13.65 18.78 6.90
N LYS A 233 13.99 20.03 7.24
CA LYS A 233 13.02 21.13 7.39
C LYS A 233 12.28 21.47 6.07
N ASN A 234 13.00 21.41 4.95
CA ASN A 234 12.45 21.65 3.62
C ASN A 234 11.67 20.45 3.11
N LEU A 235 12.10 19.22 3.44
CA LEU A 235 11.31 18.01 3.18
C LEU A 235 9.95 18.07 3.88
N VAL A 236 9.90 18.50 5.15
CA VAL A 236 8.63 18.66 5.87
C VAL A 236 7.71 19.66 5.16
N LYS A 237 8.26 20.79 4.72
CA LYS A 237 7.51 21.79 3.95
C LYS A 237 7.02 21.24 2.61
N LEU A 238 7.87 20.53 1.87
CA LEU A 238 7.54 19.93 0.57
C LEU A 238 6.48 18.84 0.70
N GLY A 239 6.63 17.91 1.65
CA GLY A 239 5.64 16.86 1.90
C GLY A 239 4.28 17.44 2.30
N THR A 240 4.28 18.49 3.13
CA THR A 240 3.05 19.20 3.50
C THR A 240 2.41 19.91 2.31
N ALA A 241 3.21 20.60 1.50
CA ALA A 241 2.77 21.25 0.28
C ALA A 241 2.17 20.24 -0.71
N GLY A 242 2.80 19.07 -0.89
CA GLY A 242 2.29 18.00 -1.74
C GLY A 242 0.97 17.40 -1.25
N LEU A 243 0.77 17.28 0.07
CA LEU A 243 -0.50 16.80 0.64
C LEU A 243 -1.64 17.82 0.54
N LEU A 244 -1.32 19.11 0.54
CA LEU A 244 -2.30 20.21 0.55
C LEU A 244 -2.48 20.89 -0.82
N HIS A 245 -1.78 20.44 -1.87
CA HIS A 245 -1.78 21.11 -3.17
C HIS A 245 -3.21 21.34 -3.70
N ASP A 246 -4.07 20.34 -3.49
CA ASP A 246 -5.44 20.27 -3.99
C ASP A 246 -6.49 20.77 -2.98
N ILE A 247 -6.06 21.34 -1.83
CA ILE A 247 -6.98 21.64 -0.72
C ILE A 247 -8.09 22.61 -1.12
N GLY A 248 -7.87 23.48 -2.10
CA GLY A 248 -8.91 24.41 -2.55
C GLY A 248 -10.14 23.76 -3.16
N LYS A 249 -10.10 22.46 -3.48
CA LYS A 249 -11.30 21.69 -3.89
C LYS A 249 -12.36 21.66 -2.80
N VAL A 250 -12.01 21.92 -1.53
CA VAL A 250 -12.97 22.08 -0.41
C VAL A 250 -13.95 23.23 -0.63
N ALA A 251 -13.59 24.22 -1.44
CA ALA A 251 -14.41 25.39 -1.74
C ALA A 251 -15.25 25.21 -3.02
N ILE A 252 -15.12 24.06 -3.70
CA ILE A 252 -15.88 23.71 -4.90
C ILE A 252 -17.01 22.76 -4.49
N SER A 253 -18.16 22.83 -5.18
CA SER A 253 -19.27 21.92 -4.89
C SER A 253 -18.84 20.46 -5.04
N LYS A 254 -19.21 19.64 -4.05
CA LYS A 254 -18.85 18.21 -4.02
C LYS A 254 -19.37 17.49 -5.26
N ASP A 255 -20.59 17.81 -5.71
CA ASP A 255 -21.18 17.23 -6.92
C ASP A 255 -20.37 17.53 -8.18
N LEU A 256 -19.64 18.65 -8.22
CA LEU A 256 -18.75 18.97 -9.33
C LEU A 256 -17.41 18.22 -9.22
N VAL A 257 -16.84 18.12 -8.01
CA VAL A 257 -15.60 17.39 -7.73
C VAL A 257 -15.75 15.90 -8.02
N ASP A 258 -16.89 15.32 -7.63
CA ASP A 258 -17.17 13.88 -7.74
C ASP A 258 -17.87 13.50 -9.06
N LYS A 259 -17.83 14.36 -10.10
CA LYS A 259 -18.46 14.02 -11.39
C LYS A 259 -17.80 12.82 -12.06
N ASN A 260 -18.61 11.84 -12.44
CA ASN A 260 -18.18 10.63 -13.15
C ASN A 260 -18.19 10.79 -14.69
N ARG A 261 -18.14 12.03 -15.19
CA ARG A 261 -18.06 12.34 -16.64
C ARG A 261 -17.02 13.43 -16.89
N PRO A 262 -16.53 13.59 -18.13
CA PRO A 262 -15.76 14.77 -18.50
C PRO A 262 -16.51 16.06 -18.12
N LEU A 263 -15.78 17.04 -17.60
CA LEU A 263 -16.31 18.35 -17.24
C LEU A 263 -16.58 19.17 -18.51
N THR A 264 -17.63 20.00 -18.48
CA THR A 264 -17.83 21.03 -19.51
C THR A 264 -16.76 22.13 -19.38
N GLU A 265 -16.61 23.00 -20.38
CA GLU A 265 -15.64 24.10 -20.30
C GLU A 265 -15.94 25.03 -19.10
N GLU A 266 -17.21 25.36 -18.86
CA GLU A 266 -17.63 26.19 -17.71
C GLU A 266 -17.31 25.52 -16.37
N GLU A 267 -17.59 24.22 -16.25
CA GLU A 267 -17.26 23.41 -15.09
C GLU A 267 -15.75 23.34 -14.86
N TRP A 268 -14.99 23.27 -15.95
CA TRP A 268 -13.53 23.27 -15.93
C TRP A 268 -12.97 24.62 -15.46
N GLU A 269 -13.53 25.73 -15.91
CA GLU A 269 -13.18 27.07 -15.41
C GLU A 269 -13.44 27.24 -13.91
N ILE A 270 -14.50 26.61 -13.39
CA ILE A 270 -14.73 26.56 -11.93
C ILE A 270 -13.70 25.66 -11.26
N MET A 271 -13.40 24.49 -11.82
CA MET A 271 -12.42 23.55 -11.28
C MET A 271 -11.03 24.18 -11.16
N LYS A 272 -10.58 24.95 -12.16
CA LYS A 272 -9.27 25.64 -12.15
C LYS A 272 -9.08 26.57 -10.93
N LYS A 273 -10.17 27.13 -10.40
CA LYS A 273 -10.14 28.05 -9.25
C LYS A 273 -9.72 27.39 -7.95
N HIS A 274 -9.67 26.05 -7.85
CA HIS A 274 -9.17 25.37 -6.65
C HIS A 274 -7.75 25.81 -6.29
N SER A 275 -6.91 26.13 -7.28
CA SER A 275 -5.54 26.67 -7.05
C SER A 275 -5.57 27.96 -6.23
N ILE A 276 -6.47 28.90 -6.58
CA ILE A 276 -6.69 30.17 -5.87
C ILE A 276 -7.34 29.91 -4.51
N PHE A 277 -8.38 29.07 -4.47
CA PHE A 277 -9.09 28.77 -3.23
C PHE A 277 -8.17 28.10 -2.20
N GLY A 278 -7.22 27.27 -2.65
CA GLY A 278 -6.24 26.63 -1.78
C GLY A 278 -5.43 27.64 -0.97
N VAL A 279 -5.07 28.77 -1.57
CA VAL A 279 -4.39 29.88 -0.89
C VAL A 279 -5.24 30.39 0.28
N SER A 280 -6.51 30.72 0.00
CA SER A 280 -7.46 31.21 1.01
C SER A 280 -7.65 30.21 2.16
N GLU A 281 -7.80 28.93 1.86
CA GLU A 281 -8.09 27.90 2.88
C GLU A 281 -6.87 27.62 3.77
N ILE A 282 -5.66 27.64 3.21
CA ILE A 282 -4.43 27.50 4.00
C ILE A 282 -4.23 28.73 4.91
N ILE A 283 -4.46 29.96 4.43
CA ILE A 283 -4.35 31.19 5.26
C ILE A 283 -5.30 31.14 6.47
N LYS A 284 -6.52 30.63 6.27
CA LYS A 284 -7.53 30.52 7.35
C LYS A 284 -7.19 29.44 8.38
N THR A 285 -6.29 28.52 8.05
CA THR A 285 -5.99 27.36 8.89
C THR A 285 -4.95 27.73 9.96
N ARG A 286 -5.42 27.85 11.21
CA ARG A 286 -4.55 28.13 12.36
C ARG A 286 -3.52 27.02 12.58
N GLY A 287 -2.28 27.39 12.91
CA GLY A 287 -1.21 26.46 13.30
C GLY A 287 -0.34 25.94 12.14
N LEU A 288 -0.58 26.40 10.91
CA LEU A 288 0.27 26.10 9.76
C LEU A 288 1.39 27.14 9.53
N ASP A 289 1.51 28.16 10.37
CA ASP A 289 2.26 29.40 10.10
C ASP A 289 3.69 29.21 9.54
N ASP A 290 4.49 28.27 10.07
CA ASP A 290 5.87 28.01 9.58
C ASP A 290 5.96 27.27 8.22
N ILE A 291 4.87 26.59 7.84
CA ILE A 291 4.78 25.71 6.67
C ILE A 291 3.84 26.32 5.61
N ALA A 292 2.96 27.23 6.04
CA ALA A 292 1.90 27.84 5.26
C ALA A 292 2.46 28.45 3.99
N PHE A 293 3.53 29.23 4.04
CA PHE A 293 4.05 29.92 2.84
C PHE A 293 4.42 28.96 1.70
N ALA A 294 5.09 27.85 2.00
CA ALA A 294 5.47 26.87 1.00
C ALA A 294 4.25 26.14 0.42
N SER A 295 3.28 25.79 1.27
CA SER A 295 2.03 25.16 0.86
C SER A 295 1.11 26.11 0.08
N LEU A 296 1.09 27.40 0.42
CA LEU A 296 0.35 28.46 -0.29
C LEU A 296 0.86 28.59 -1.72
N LEU A 297 2.17 28.73 -1.89
CA LEU A 297 2.78 28.81 -3.21
C LEU A 297 2.54 27.54 -4.02
N ALA A 298 2.68 26.36 -3.41
CA ALA A 298 2.40 25.11 -4.10
C ALA A 298 0.93 25.00 -4.54
N ALA A 299 -0.03 25.27 -3.65
CA ALA A 299 -1.45 25.24 -3.99
C ALA A 299 -1.78 26.19 -5.16
N TYR A 300 -1.19 27.38 -5.17
CA TYR A 300 -1.40 28.34 -6.25
C TYR A 300 -0.73 27.92 -7.57
N GLN A 301 0.50 27.40 -7.52
CA GLN A 301 1.37 27.27 -8.70
C GLN A 301 1.49 25.83 -9.25
N HIS A 302 0.97 24.80 -8.58
CA HIS A 302 1.21 23.40 -8.98
C HIS A 302 0.59 23.02 -10.34
N HIS A 303 -0.23 23.88 -10.95
CA HIS A 303 -0.73 23.72 -12.31
C HIS A 303 -0.10 24.66 -13.35
N TRP A 304 0.89 25.45 -12.93
CA TRP A 304 1.76 26.15 -13.86
C TRP A 304 2.70 25.18 -14.56
N ASN A 305 2.86 25.40 -15.86
CA ASN A 305 3.81 24.69 -16.69
C ASN A 305 5.16 25.42 -16.69
N TYR A 306 6.23 24.67 -16.97
CA TYR A 306 7.59 25.20 -16.95
C TYR A 306 7.84 26.32 -17.99
N ASP A 307 7.08 26.34 -19.09
CA ASP A 307 7.10 27.36 -20.14
C ASP A 307 6.27 28.62 -19.84
N GLY A 308 5.65 28.70 -18.65
CA GLY A 308 4.80 29.84 -18.24
C GLY A 308 3.33 29.70 -18.64
N THR A 309 2.94 28.62 -19.33
CA THR A 309 1.53 28.29 -19.55
C THR A 309 0.89 27.63 -18.32
N GLY A 310 -0.38 27.26 -18.38
CA GLY A 310 -1.13 26.68 -17.26
C GLY A 310 -2.08 27.68 -16.61
N TYR A 311 -2.44 27.43 -15.34
CA TYR A 311 -3.42 28.22 -14.59
C TYR A 311 -3.03 28.26 -13.09
N PRO A 312 -3.56 29.22 -12.29
CA PRO A 312 -4.70 30.11 -12.54
C PRO A 312 -4.44 31.25 -13.53
N GLU A 313 -3.23 31.80 -13.53
CA GLU A 313 -2.78 32.85 -14.46
C GLU A 313 -1.59 32.36 -15.27
N LYS A 314 -1.41 32.89 -16.49
CA LYS A 314 -0.19 32.66 -17.27
C LYS A 314 0.95 33.48 -16.66
N MET A 315 2.14 32.90 -16.61
CA MET A 315 3.34 33.61 -16.18
C MET A 315 4.15 34.13 -17.36
N ASP A 316 5.00 35.13 -17.09
CA ASP A 316 6.16 35.39 -17.94
C ASP A 316 7.01 34.09 -18.01
N PRO A 317 7.27 33.53 -19.20
CA PRO A 317 8.10 32.33 -19.38
C PRO A 317 9.50 32.40 -18.75
N LYS A 318 10.01 33.61 -18.47
CA LYS A 318 11.28 33.85 -17.78
C LYS A 318 11.20 33.56 -16.28
N ILE A 319 10.03 33.69 -15.68
CA ILE A 319 9.81 33.41 -14.26
C ILE A 319 9.39 31.95 -14.12
N LYS A 320 10.14 31.19 -13.33
CA LYS A 320 9.83 29.78 -13.09
C LYS A 320 8.96 29.61 -11.84
N PRO A 321 8.03 28.65 -11.83
CA PRO A 321 7.30 28.30 -10.62
C PRO A 321 8.26 27.92 -9.49
N ASN A 322 7.81 28.08 -8.25
CA ASN A 322 8.58 27.69 -7.08
C ASN A 322 9.06 26.22 -7.20
N LEU A 323 10.23 25.92 -6.63
CA LEU A 323 10.80 24.56 -6.64
C LEU A 323 9.78 23.50 -6.23
N PHE A 324 9.03 23.71 -5.15
CA PHE A 324 8.06 22.73 -4.66
C PHE A 324 6.88 22.58 -5.63
N ALA A 325 6.40 23.68 -6.23
CA ALA A 325 5.35 23.63 -7.25
C ALA A 325 5.79 22.83 -8.49
N ARG A 326 7.05 22.98 -8.93
CA ARG A 326 7.59 22.19 -10.05
C ARG A 326 7.72 20.71 -9.73
N ILE A 327 8.13 20.35 -8.50
CA ILE A 327 8.17 18.95 -8.04
C ILE A 327 6.75 18.39 -8.02
N ILE A 328 5.83 19.08 -7.35
CA ILE A 328 4.43 18.66 -7.19
C ILE A 328 3.74 18.52 -8.56
N ARG A 329 3.99 19.43 -9.50
CA ARG A 329 3.44 19.37 -10.88
C ARG A 329 3.74 18.03 -11.56
N ILE A 330 4.96 17.51 -11.39
CA ILE A 330 5.40 16.23 -11.97
C ILE A 330 4.73 15.07 -11.24
N CYS A 331 4.75 15.09 -9.91
CA CYS A 331 4.16 14.04 -9.06
C CYS A 331 2.64 13.93 -9.25
N ASP A 332 1.93 15.06 -9.26
CA ASP A 332 0.49 15.16 -9.52
C ASP A 332 0.15 14.60 -10.90
N ALA A 333 0.83 15.06 -11.96
CA ALA A 333 0.57 14.56 -13.31
C ALA A 333 0.77 13.04 -13.43
N TYR A 334 1.82 12.51 -12.82
CA TYR A 334 2.07 11.06 -12.81
C TYR A 334 0.97 10.28 -12.08
N ASP A 335 0.63 10.68 -10.86
CA ASP A 335 -0.40 9.99 -10.07
C ASP A 335 -1.77 10.14 -10.74
N ALA A 336 -2.10 11.32 -11.28
CA ALA A 336 -3.32 11.57 -12.02
C ALA A 336 -3.47 10.69 -13.26
N MET A 337 -2.40 10.47 -14.03
CA MET A 337 -2.42 9.61 -15.21
C MET A 337 -2.54 8.12 -14.86
N THR A 338 -1.92 7.71 -13.76
CA THR A 338 -1.82 6.30 -13.40
C THR A 338 -2.95 5.84 -12.49
N THR A 339 -3.63 6.72 -11.77
CA THR A 339 -4.75 6.38 -10.88
C THR A 339 -6.08 6.32 -11.66
N SER A 340 -6.86 5.26 -11.45
CA SER A 340 -8.22 5.17 -12.01
C SER A 340 -9.10 6.25 -11.41
N ARG A 341 -9.58 7.18 -12.23
CA ARG A 341 -10.53 8.22 -11.84
C ARG A 341 -11.95 7.83 -12.29
N PRO A 342 -13.01 8.34 -11.65
CA PRO A 342 -14.39 7.94 -11.98
C PRO A 342 -14.78 8.16 -13.45
N TYR A 343 -14.13 9.10 -14.14
CA TYR A 343 -14.32 9.40 -15.56
C TYR A 343 -13.30 8.74 -16.50
N GLN A 344 -12.31 8.00 -15.97
CA GLN A 344 -11.27 7.36 -16.76
C GLN A 344 -11.46 5.84 -16.77
N ILE A 345 -11.92 5.33 -17.92
CA ILE A 345 -12.24 3.90 -18.12
C ILE A 345 -11.00 3.00 -17.90
N LEU A 346 -9.82 3.45 -18.36
CA LEU A 346 -8.54 2.77 -18.18
C LEU A 346 -7.43 3.79 -17.88
N PRO A 347 -6.74 3.69 -16.72
CA PRO A 347 -5.58 4.53 -16.44
C PRO A 347 -4.42 4.23 -17.40
N TYR A 348 -3.47 5.16 -17.49
CA TYR A 348 -2.22 4.91 -18.20
C TYR A 348 -1.43 3.82 -17.48
N LEU A 349 -0.73 2.97 -18.25
CA LEU A 349 0.34 2.16 -17.66
C LEU A 349 1.39 3.08 -17.05
N PRO A 350 2.01 2.73 -15.90
CA PRO A 350 3.07 3.52 -15.30
C PRO A 350 4.18 3.90 -16.29
N ALA A 351 4.67 2.93 -17.07
CA ALA A 351 5.66 3.17 -18.12
C ALA A 351 5.16 4.11 -19.24
N ALA A 352 3.85 4.15 -19.51
CA ALA A 352 3.27 5.10 -20.45
C ALA A 352 3.21 6.52 -19.87
N ALA A 353 2.86 6.67 -18.59
CA ALA A 353 2.90 7.95 -17.90
C ALA A 353 4.33 8.53 -17.87
N ILE A 354 5.36 7.70 -17.63
CA ILE A 354 6.77 8.11 -17.74
C ILE A 354 7.10 8.67 -19.13
N ARG A 355 6.62 8.03 -20.21
CA ARG A 355 6.81 8.56 -21.58
C ARG A 355 6.13 9.90 -21.80
N VAL A 356 4.94 10.11 -21.24
CA VAL A 356 4.24 11.41 -21.33
C VAL A 356 5.03 12.50 -20.62
N LEU A 357 5.54 12.22 -19.42
CA LEU A 357 6.40 13.18 -18.69
C LEU A 357 7.65 13.52 -19.51
N TRP A 358 8.33 12.50 -20.06
CA TRP A 358 9.53 12.68 -20.87
C TRP A 358 9.28 13.55 -22.11
N ALA A 359 8.15 13.31 -22.81
CA ALA A 359 7.79 14.05 -24.02
C ALA A 359 7.52 15.55 -23.78
N HIS A 360 7.20 15.95 -22.54
CA HIS A 360 6.90 17.34 -22.19
C HIS A 360 7.96 17.98 -21.29
N ILE A 361 9.17 17.42 -21.27
CA ILE A 361 10.33 18.04 -20.63
C ILE A 361 10.63 19.39 -21.28
N GLY A 362 10.80 20.42 -20.46
CA GLY A 362 11.13 21.78 -20.89
C GLY A 362 9.93 22.62 -21.34
N SER A 363 8.77 22.00 -21.60
CA SER A 363 7.50 22.71 -21.82
C SER A 363 6.65 22.69 -20.55
N TYR A 364 6.12 21.54 -20.17
CA TYR A 364 5.26 21.43 -18.99
C TYR A 364 6.04 21.15 -17.73
N PHE A 365 7.09 20.33 -17.84
CA PHE A 365 7.84 19.84 -16.69
C PHE A 365 9.30 20.33 -16.72
N ASP A 366 9.82 20.59 -15.53
CA ASP A 366 11.23 20.96 -15.34
C ASP A 366 12.15 19.78 -15.71
N GLN A 367 13.12 20.04 -16.60
CA GLN A 367 13.99 19.00 -17.15
C GLN A 367 14.79 18.23 -16.09
N LEU A 368 15.37 18.93 -15.11
CA LEU A 368 16.21 18.28 -14.11
C LEU A 368 15.34 17.45 -13.17
N LEU A 369 14.25 18.06 -12.69
CA LEU A 369 13.34 17.40 -11.75
C LEU A 369 12.64 16.20 -12.36
N THR A 370 12.25 16.26 -13.64
CA THR A 370 11.65 15.10 -14.32
C THR A 370 12.64 13.96 -14.48
N LYS A 371 13.92 14.24 -14.78
CA LYS A 371 14.96 13.19 -14.85
C LYS A 371 15.18 12.54 -13.49
N VAL A 372 15.24 13.32 -12.41
CA VAL A 372 15.34 12.81 -11.03
C VAL A 372 14.13 11.93 -10.70
N PHE A 373 12.92 12.39 -11.00
CA PHE A 373 11.69 11.64 -10.78
C PHE A 373 11.69 10.29 -11.52
N ILE A 374 12.10 10.28 -12.80
CA ILE A 374 12.21 9.05 -13.59
C ILE A 374 13.30 8.13 -13.05
N GLN A 375 14.40 8.67 -12.53
CA GLN A 375 15.45 7.85 -11.92
C GLN A 375 14.99 7.14 -10.64
N ILE A 376 14.10 7.78 -9.87
CA ILE A 376 13.50 7.19 -8.65
C ILE A 376 12.55 6.05 -9.04
N LEU A 377 11.66 6.28 -10.00
CA LEU A 377 10.64 5.31 -10.37
C LEU A 377 11.12 4.25 -11.37
N GLY A 378 12.17 4.51 -12.14
CA GLY A 378 12.61 3.71 -13.27
C GLY A 378 11.70 3.82 -14.50
N ILE A 379 12.13 3.20 -15.61
CA ILE A 379 11.36 3.19 -16.87
C ILE A 379 10.10 2.32 -16.72
N TYR A 380 10.22 1.25 -15.93
CA TYR A 380 9.13 0.35 -15.58
C TYR A 380 8.91 0.39 -14.07
N PRO A 381 8.08 1.33 -13.57
CA PRO A 381 7.85 1.48 -12.14
C PRO A 381 7.41 0.20 -11.43
N VAL A 382 7.66 0.13 -10.12
CA VAL A 382 7.19 -1.00 -9.29
C VAL A 382 5.69 -1.21 -9.51
N SER A 383 5.26 -2.47 -9.50
CA SER A 383 3.91 -2.91 -9.89
C SER A 383 3.64 -2.96 -11.39
N SER A 384 4.56 -2.54 -12.25
CA SER A 384 4.38 -2.67 -13.70
C SER A 384 4.30 -4.14 -14.08
N CYS A 385 3.31 -4.49 -14.90
CA CYS A 385 3.23 -5.78 -15.57
C CYS A 385 3.93 -5.66 -16.92
N VAL A 386 4.87 -6.58 -17.18
CA VAL A 386 5.76 -6.52 -18.34
C VAL A 386 5.80 -7.86 -19.05
N GLU A 387 5.81 -7.81 -20.38
CA GLU A 387 6.10 -8.96 -21.24
C GLU A 387 7.59 -8.95 -21.58
N LEU A 388 8.24 -10.11 -21.44
CA LEU A 388 9.65 -10.30 -21.75
C LEU A 388 9.82 -10.78 -23.21
N ASN A 389 11.03 -10.63 -23.75
CA ASN A 389 11.38 -11.06 -25.12
C ASN A 389 11.25 -12.57 -25.35
N ASN A 390 11.24 -13.40 -24.31
CA ASN A 390 10.99 -14.85 -24.36
C ASN A 390 9.49 -15.22 -24.27
N GLY A 391 8.59 -14.23 -24.20
CA GLY A 391 7.14 -14.41 -24.12
C GLY A 391 6.60 -14.61 -22.71
N GLU A 392 7.44 -14.68 -21.68
CA GLU A 392 7.00 -14.72 -20.28
C GLU A 392 6.42 -13.37 -19.84
N ILE A 393 5.59 -13.40 -18.79
CA ILE A 393 5.04 -12.19 -18.17
C ILE A 393 5.54 -12.11 -16.74
N ALA A 394 5.96 -10.90 -16.36
CA ALA A 394 6.52 -10.63 -15.06
C ALA A 394 5.91 -9.37 -14.41
N ILE A 395 6.04 -9.30 -13.10
CA ILE A 395 5.74 -8.09 -12.32
C ILE A 395 7.04 -7.48 -11.83
N VAL A 396 7.19 -6.16 -11.99
CA VAL A 396 8.31 -5.42 -11.43
C VAL A 396 8.16 -5.34 -9.91
N LEU A 397 9.13 -5.89 -9.19
CA LEU A 397 9.18 -5.89 -7.73
C LEU A 397 9.99 -4.71 -7.17
N ARG A 398 11.12 -4.37 -7.82
CA ARG A 398 12.03 -3.31 -7.35
C ARG A 398 12.78 -2.67 -8.52
N GLN A 399 13.12 -1.40 -8.36
CA GLN A 399 13.99 -0.70 -9.31
C GLN A 399 15.46 -1.01 -9.08
N ASN A 400 16.25 -0.88 -10.14
CA ASN A 400 17.70 -0.91 -10.06
C ASN A 400 18.24 0.52 -10.30
N PRO A 401 18.79 1.20 -9.27
CA PRO A 401 19.27 2.58 -9.40
C PRO A 401 20.42 2.76 -10.37
N ALA A 402 21.22 1.71 -10.59
CA ALA A 402 22.33 1.72 -11.55
C ALA A 402 21.85 1.47 -12.99
N HIS A 403 20.73 0.75 -13.15
CA HIS A 403 20.16 0.38 -14.44
C HIS A 403 18.63 0.56 -14.44
N ILE A 404 18.17 1.80 -14.69
CA ILE A 404 16.74 2.20 -14.59
C ILE A 404 15.80 1.46 -15.55
N ASP A 405 16.35 0.79 -16.56
CA ASP A 405 15.67 -0.03 -17.56
C ASP A 405 15.68 -1.54 -17.22
N LYS A 406 16.49 -1.95 -16.24
CA LYS A 406 16.69 -3.35 -15.82
C LYS A 406 16.28 -3.58 -14.36
N PRO A 407 14.97 -3.56 -14.05
CA PRO A 407 14.50 -3.77 -12.70
C PRO A 407 14.60 -5.24 -12.25
N ILE A 408 14.35 -5.47 -10.96
CA ILE A 408 14.13 -6.80 -10.40
C ILE A 408 12.66 -7.17 -10.61
N ILE A 409 12.43 -8.33 -11.22
CA ILE A 409 11.10 -8.80 -11.64
C ILE A 409 10.78 -10.17 -11.03
N LYS A 410 9.49 -10.52 -11.00
CA LYS A 410 9.02 -11.87 -10.68
C LYS A 410 8.21 -12.41 -11.83
N ILE A 411 8.56 -13.60 -12.32
CA ILE A 411 7.80 -14.28 -13.37
C ILE A 411 6.46 -14.76 -12.80
N VAL A 412 5.37 -14.38 -13.47
CA VAL A 412 3.99 -14.71 -13.06
C VAL A 412 3.23 -15.50 -14.12
N MET A 413 3.72 -15.53 -15.36
CA MET A 413 3.25 -16.46 -16.40
C MET A 413 4.39 -16.92 -17.29
N ASN A 414 4.31 -18.17 -17.74
CA ASN A 414 5.25 -18.73 -18.71
C ASN A 414 4.97 -18.21 -20.14
N SER A 415 5.78 -18.65 -21.11
CA SER A 415 5.64 -18.28 -22.53
C SER A 415 4.33 -18.72 -23.18
N LYS A 416 3.65 -19.72 -22.61
CA LYS A 416 2.30 -20.19 -23.02
C LYS A 416 1.16 -19.42 -22.36
N LYS A 417 1.48 -18.38 -21.58
CA LYS A 417 0.52 -17.55 -20.81
C LYS A 417 -0.21 -18.31 -19.70
N GLU A 418 0.39 -19.39 -19.20
CA GLU A 418 -0.12 -20.12 -18.04
C GLU A 418 0.42 -19.46 -16.76
N LYS A 419 -0.45 -19.21 -15.78
CA LYS A 419 -0.08 -18.61 -14.49
C LYS A 419 0.90 -19.50 -13.74
N MET A 420 1.94 -18.89 -13.17
CA MET A 420 2.94 -19.59 -12.37
C MET A 420 3.45 -18.71 -11.23
N ASN A 421 4.02 -19.33 -10.20
CA ASN A 421 4.83 -18.64 -9.20
C ASN A 421 6.30 -18.83 -9.56
N GLY A 422 6.77 -18.08 -10.56
CA GLY A 422 8.11 -18.23 -11.10
C GLY A 422 9.20 -17.52 -10.28
N PRO A 423 10.46 -17.61 -10.74
CA PRO A 423 11.60 -17.05 -10.04
C PRO A 423 11.56 -15.52 -9.99
N ILE A 424 12.29 -14.97 -9.03
CA ILE A 424 12.67 -13.55 -9.00
C ILE A 424 13.98 -13.41 -9.76
N ILE A 425 14.04 -12.46 -10.68
CA ILE A 425 15.17 -12.25 -11.59
C ILE A 425 15.59 -10.79 -11.49
N ASP A 426 16.90 -10.56 -11.29
CA ASP A 426 17.51 -9.25 -11.50
C ASP A 426 17.94 -9.13 -12.96
N LEU A 427 17.22 -8.32 -13.74
CA LEU A 427 17.49 -8.17 -15.17
C LEU A 427 18.86 -7.54 -15.46
N SER A 428 19.52 -6.91 -14.48
CA SER A 428 20.87 -6.38 -14.67
C SER A 428 21.93 -7.48 -14.76
N LEU A 429 21.65 -8.65 -14.18
CA LEU A 429 22.53 -9.82 -14.23
C LEU A 429 22.25 -10.72 -15.45
N GLU A 430 21.11 -10.52 -16.09
CA GLU A 430 20.70 -11.29 -17.27
C GLU A 430 21.18 -10.65 -18.58
N LYS A 431 21.74 -11.47 -19.48
CA LYS A 431 22.23 -11.01 -20.79
C LYS A 431 21.16 -11.13 -21.89
N ASN A 432 20.31 -12.15 -21.82
CA ASN A 432 19.42 -12.54 -22.91
C ASN A 432 17.94 -12.27 -22.64
N VAL A 433 17.59 -11.88 -21.41
CA VAL A 433 16.21 -11.59 -21.01
C VAL A 433 16.05 -10.08 -20.89
N ASN A 434 15.12 -9.50 -21.65
CA ASN A 434 14.83 -8.07 -21.61
C ASN A 434 13.33 -7.83 -21.63
N ILE A 435 12.91 -6.68 -21.09
CA ILE A 435 11.51 -6.25 -21.15
C ILE A 435 11.18 -5.83 -22.59
N LEU A 436 10.21 -6.51 -23.20
CA LEU A 436 9.71 -6.16 -24.53
C LEU A 436 8.76 -4.97 -24.45
N LYS A 437 7.79 -5.02 -23.51
CA LYS A 437 6.82 -3.93 -23.30
C LYS A 437 6.09 -4.06 -21.96
N ALA A 438 5.59 -2.93 -21.48
CA ALA A 438 4.59 -2.91 -20.40
C ALA A 438 3.21 -3.29 -20.95
N ILE A 439 2.43 -4.04 -20.17
CA ILE A 439 1.11 -4.55 -20.55
C ILE A 439 0.09 -4.29 -19.43
N TYR A 440 -1.19 -4.25 -19.80
CA TYR A 440 -2.29 -4.18 -18.83
C TYR A 440 -2.46 -5.52 -18.12
N PRO A 441 -2.30 -5.59 -16.79
CA PRO A 441 -2.40 -6.84 -16.05
C PRO A 441 -3.81 -7.45 -16.10
N GLN A 442 -4.85 -6.63 -16.27
CA GLN A 442 -6.24 -7.06 -16.39
C GLN A 442 -6.46 -8.00 -17.59
N LYS A 443 -5.68 -7.83 -18.68
CA LYS A 443 -5.75 -8.70 -19.87
C LYS A 443 -5.38 -10.14 -19.56
N TYR A 444 -4.62 -10.37 -18.48
CA TYR A 444 -4.08 -11.67 -18.09
C TYR A 444 -4.59 -12.12 -16.72
N ASP A 445 -5.60 -11.44 -16.17
CA ASP A 445 -6.14 -11.70 -14.83
C ASP A 445 -5.03 -11.74 -13.76
N ILE A 446 -4.09 -10.79 -13.87
CA ILE A 446 -3.00 -10.60 -12.91
C ILE A 446 -3.37 -9.45 -11.98
N ASN A 447 -3.14 -9.64 -10.69
CA ASN A 447 -3.23 -8.58 -9.70
C ASN A 447 -1.83 -8.22 -9.20
N PRO A 448 -1.19 -7.14 -9.68
CA PRO A 448 0.16 -6.77 -9.27
C PRO A 448 0.32 -6.67 -7.75
N ALA A 449 -0.71 -6.24 -7.03
CA ALA A 449 -0.68 -6.10 -5.58
C ALA A 449 -0.50 -7.43 -4.84
N GLU A 450 -0.86 -8.58 -5.43
CA GLU A 450 -0.61 -9.90 -4.81
C GLU A 450 0.88 -10.24 -4.78
N HIS A 451 1.63 -9.75 -5.77
CA HIS A 451 3.05 -10.01 -5.93
C HIS A 451 3.92 -8.99 -5.20
N LEU A 452 3.38 -7.83 -4.82
CA LEU A 452 4.07 -6.80 -4.06
C LEU A 452 4.05 -7.02 -2.55
N ILE A 453 3.07 -7.75 -2.03
CA ILE A 453 2.85 -7.90 -0.57
C ILE A 453 3.15 -9.33 -0.07
N THR A 454 3.74 -10.15 -0.93
CA THR A 454 4.49 -11.36 -0.57
C THR A 454 6.00 -11.11 -0.52
N ILE A 455 6.41 -9.86 -0.79
CA ILE A 455 7.78 -9.33 -0.72
C ILE A 455 8.17 -9.14 0.74
#